data_AF-A0A6C0D325-F1
#
_entry.id   AF-A0A6C0D325-F1
#
_cell.length_a   1.000
_cell.length_b   1.000
_cell.length_c   1.000
_cell.angle_alpha   90.00
_cell.angle_beta   90.00
_cell.angle_gamma   90.00
#
_symmetry.space_group_name_H-M   'P 1'
#
loop_
_entity.id
_entity.type
_entity.pdbx_description
1 polymer ?
#
loop_
_entity_poly.entity_id
_entity_poly.type
_entity_poly.pdbx_seq_one_letter_code
_entity_poly.pdbx_strand_id
1 'polypeptide(L)'
;MASPYYDLIDELKVKLKSKHIPFNVIMNLINCQDYEDIHVLIAKIVEERDHIGKTMEKNLNDLLWLNDKLVLFGEQPQPSITKARRLLKAKVFINIYDLVAEKYEMRTTRSKLAEQLRDYPERRFPLEIAKKYKALKCFLTSYRSKA
;
A
#
# COMPACT_ATOMS: atom_id res chain seq x y z
N MET A 1 2.94 11.16 -10.86
CA MET A 1 1.51 11.53 -10.77
C MET A 1 1.00 11.00 -9.44
N ALA A 2 0.38 11.86 -8.62
CA ALA A 2 -0.15 11.45 -7.32
C ALA A 2 -1.29 10.43 -7.51
N SER A 3 -1.31 9.34 -6.74
CA SER A 3 -2.37 8.33 -6.83
C SER A 3 -3.69 8.92 -6.31
N PRO A 4 -4.83 8.74 -7.03
CA PRO A 4 -6.14 9.21 -6.61
C PRO A 4 -6.76 8.36 -5.48
N TYR A 5 -6.00 7.42 -4.91
CA TYR A 5 -6.50 6.47 -3.92
C TYR A 5 -7.21 7.14 -2.74
N TYR A 6 -6.63 8.21 -2.18
CA TYR A 6 -7.23 8.90 -1.05
C TYR A 6 -8.52 9.63 -1.43
N ASP A 7 -8.57 10.21 -2.61
CA ASP A 7 -9.77 10.89 -3.13
C ASP A 7 -10.92 9.88 -3.32
N LEU A 8 -10.61 8.68 -3.85
CA LEU A 8 -11.59 7.59 -4.00
C LEU A 8 -12.10 7.05 -2.65
N ILE A 9 -11.23 6.95 -1.65
CA ILE A 9 -11.61 6.53 -0.30
C ILE A 9 -12.54 7.57 0.35
N ASP A 10 -12.26 8.86 0.17
CA ASP A 10 -13.09 9.92 0.74
C ASP A 10 -14.44 10.03 0.00
N GLU A 11 -14.48 9.84 -1.32
CA GLU A 11 -15.73 9.73 -2.07
C GLU A 11 -16.59 8.54 -1.59
N LEU A 12 -15.96 7.39 -1.32
CA LEU A 12 -16.64 6.23 -0.75
C LEU A 12 -17.24 6.54 0.63
N LYS A 13 -16.47 7.18 1.52
CA LYS A 13 -16.97 7.57 2.85
C LYS A 13 -18.19 8.47 2.77
N VAL A 14 -18.19 9.46 1.86
CA VAL A 14 -19.32 10.36 1.65
C VAL A 14 -20.56 9.60 1.17
N LYS A 15 -20.40 8.72 0.18
CA LYS A 15 -21.50 7.90 -0.38
C LYS A 15 -22.06 6.87 0.61
N LEU A 16 -21.23 6.31 1.48
CA LEU A 16 -21.71 5.38 2.51
C LEU A 16 -22.40 6.10 3.66
N LYS A 17 -21.92 7.29 4.03
CA LYS A 17 -22.56 8.15 5.02
C LYS A 17 -23.97 8.54 4.60
N SER A 18 -24.19 8.89 3.32
CA SER A 18 -25.53 9.23 2.82
C SER A 18 -26.50 8.03 2.76
N LYS A 19 -25.97 6.80 2.82
CA LYS A 19 -26.76 5.55 2.83
C LYS A 19 -26.86 4.90 4.21
N HIS A 20 -26.35 5.53 5.28
CA HIS A 20 -26.27 4.97 6.63
C HIS A 20 -25.55 3.60 6.72
N ILE A 21 -24.58 3.34 5.82
CA ILE A 21 -23.82 2.10 5.81
C ILE A 21 -22.49 2.31 6.55
N PRO A 22 -22.11 1.47 7.53
CA PRO A 22 -20.84 1.61 8.22
C PRO A 22 -19.65 1.34 7.28
N PHE A 23 -18.71 2.28 7.20
CA PHE A 23 -17.53 2.19 6.34
C PHE A 23 -16.72 0.90 6.56
N ASN A 24 -16.58 0.46 7.81
CA ASN A 24 -15.85 -0.76 8.16
C ASN A 24 -16.50 -2.04 7.61
N VAL A 25 -17.84 -2.07 7.50
CA VAL A 25 -18.58 -3.21 6.94
C VAL A 25 -18.27 -3.34 5.45
N ILE A 26 -18.25 -2.22 4.73
CA ILE A 26 -17.94 -2.20 3.30
C ILE A 26 -16.46 -2.50 3.04
N MET A 27 -15.55 -1.95 3.82
CA MET A 27 -14.12 -2.27 3.65
C MET A 27 -13.82 -3.75 3.88
N ASN A 28 -14.50 -4.40 4.84
CA ASN A 28 -14.35 -5.84 5.06
C ASN A 28 -14.86 -6.66 3.89
N LEU A 29 -16.05 -6.35 3.38
CA LEU A 29 -16.64 -7.03 2.23
C LEU A 29 -15.87 -6.74 0.91
N ILE A 30 -15.29 -5.54 0.73
CA ILE A 30 -14.37 -5.23 -0.39
C ILE A 30 -13.15 -6.14 -0.34
N ASN A 31 -12.64 -6.37 0.88
CA ASN A 31 -11.55 -7.30 1.10
C ASN A 31 -11.98 -8.77 0.91
N CYS A 32 -13.28 -9.07 0.87
CA CYS A 32 -13.89 -10.40 0.68
C CYS A 32 -14.52 -10.64 -0.72
N GLN A 33 -14.52 -9.66 -1.63
CA GLN A 33 -14.96 -9.77 -3.04
C GLN A 33 -16.44 -10.14 -3.30
N ASP A 34 -17.38 -9.74 -2.46
CA ASP A 34 -18.79 -10.15 -2.60
C ASP A 34 -19.75 -8.94 -2.68
N TYR A 35 -20.28 -8.60 -3.87
CA TYR A 35 -21.19 -7.44 -4.03
C TYR A 35 -22.14 -7.49 -5.22
N GLU A 36 -23.25 -6.72 -5.13
CA GLU A 36 -24.07 -6.13 -6.22
C GLU A 36 -24.33 -4.62 -5.87
N ASP A 37 -24.48 -3.75 -6.88
CA ASP A 37 -24.69 -2.27 -6.88
C ASP A 37 -23.65 -1.30 -6.26
N ILE A 38 -22.75 -1.73 -5.38
CA ILE A 38 -21.54 -0.97 -4.96
C ILE A 38 -20.35 -1.26 -5.91
N HIS A 39 -20.59 -2.06 -6.95
CA HIS A 39 -19.59 -2.64 -7.83
C HIS A 39 -18.68 -1.66 -8.54
N VAL A 40 -19.16 -0.54 -9.08
CA VAL A 40 -18.31 0.31 -9.92
C VAL A 40 -17.22 1.00 -9.11
N LEU A 41 -17.55 1.49 -7.90
CA LEU A 41 -16.56 2.14 -7.05
C LEU A 41 -15.60 1.11 -6.43
N ILE A 42 -16.12 -0.08 -6.09
CA ILE A 42 -15.32 -1.19 -5.59
C ILE A 42 -14.38 -1.72 -6.68
N ALA A 43 -14.87 -1.89 -7.90
CA ALA A 43 -14.08 -2.28 -9.06
C ALA A 43 -12.95 -1.26 -9.30
N LYS A 44 -13.26 0.04 -9.28
CA LYS A 44 -12.23 1.09 -9.39
C LYS A 44 -11.18 1.02 -8.28
N ILE A 45 -11.58 0.79 -7.03
CA ILE A 45 -10.63 0.62 -5.90
C ILE A 45 -9.77 -0.64 -6.11
N VAL A 46 -10.36 -1.74 -6.57
CA VAL A 46 -9.66 -2.99 -6.84
C VAL A 46 -8.68 -2.84 -8.00
N GLU A 47 -9.09 -2.18 -9.09
CA GLU A 47 -8.26 -1.84 -10.24
C GLU A 47 -7.08 -0.94 -9.85
N GLU A 48 -7.33 0.11 -9.07
CA GLU A 48 -6.28 1.01 -8.60
C GLU A 48 -5.27 0.27 -7.70
N ARG A 49 -5.74 -0.63 -6.83
CA ARG A 49 -4.85 -1.47 -6.01
C ARG A 49 -3.99 -2.40 -6.87
N ASP A 50 -4.53 -2.96 -7.94
CA ASP A 50 -3.78 -3.77 -8.91
C ASP A 50 -2.76 -2.92 -9.68
N HIS A 51 -3.14 -1.71 -10.10
CA HIS A 51 -2.26 -0.76 -10.75
C HIS A 51 -1.08 -0.35 -9.86
N ILE A 52 -1.34 -0.01 -8.60
CA ILE A 52 -0.30 0.27 -7.59
C ILE A 52 0.62 -0.94 -7.43
N GLY A 53 0.06 -2.15 -7.38
CA GLY A 53 0.84 -3.38 -7.29
C GLY A 53 1.81 -3.55 -8.47
N LYS A 54 1.33 -3.40 -9.70
CA LYS A 54 2.13 -3.47 -10.93
C LYS A 54 3.24 -2.41 -10.96
N THR A 55 2.89 -1.17 -10.67
CA THR A 55 3.82 -0.04 -10.69
C THR A 55 4.92 -0.23 -9.65
N MET A 56 4.55 -0.63 -8.43
CA MET A 56 5.53 -0.88 -7.38
C MET A 56 6.40 -2.10 -7.67
N GLU A 57 5.87 -3.16 -8.31
CA GLU A 57 6.71 -4.27 -8.76
C GLU A 57 7.75 -3.83 -9.78
N LYS A 58 7.37 -3.04 -10.78
CA LYS A 58 8.30 -2.48 -11.76
C LYS A 58 9.40 -1.66 -11.08
N ASN A 59 9.01 -0.74 -10.19
CA ASN A 59 9.93 0.15 -9.48
C ASN A 59 10.89 -0.61 -8.56
N LEU A 60 10.42 -1.65 -7.86
CA LEU A 60 11.27 -2.47 -6.98
C LEU A 60 12.23 -3.38 -7.75
N ASN A 61 12.09 -3.51 -9.08
CA ASN A 61 13.04 -4.18 -9.95
C ASN A 61 13.94 -3.19 -10.70
N ASP A 62 13.85 -1.89 -10.41
CA ASP A 62 14.68 -0.84 -10.96
C ASP A 62 15.71 -0.38 -9.90
N LEU A 63 17.00 -0.57 -10.20
CA LEU A 63 18.08 -0.20 -9.28
C LEU A 63 18.17 1.31 -9.07
N LEU A 64 17.96 2.10 -10.14
CA LEU A 64 18.06 3.55 -10.08
C LEU A 64 16.98 4.10 -9.15
N TRP A 65 15.74 3.70 -9.37
CA TRP A 65 14.61 4.08 -8.53
C TRP A 65 14.82 3.69 -7.06
N LEU A 66 15.31 2.47 -6.80
CA LEU A 66 15.60 2.02 -5.43
C LEU A 66 16.67 2.88 -4.75
N ASN A 67 17.73 3.22 -5.47
CA ASN A 67 18.81 4.05 -4.94
C ASN A 67 18.34 5.47 -4.67
N ASP A 68 17.51 6.05 -5.54
CA ASP A 68 16.91 7.37 -5.31
C ASP A 68 16.08 7.37 -4.02
N LYS A 69 15.29 6.32 -3.78
CA LYS A 69 14.52 6.20 -2.53
C LYS A 69 15.44 6.02 -1.31
N LEU A 70 16.50 5.22 -1.42
CA LEU A 70 17.47 5.06 -0.32
C LEU A 70 18.09 6.41 0.06
N VAL A 71 18.52 7.20 -0.94
CA VAL A 71 19.09 8.53 -0.73
C VAL A 71 18.08 9.45 -0.04
N LEU A 72 16.82 9.47 -0.49
CA LEU A 72 15.75 10.24 0.16
C LEU A 72 15.56 9.88 1.63
N PHE A 73 15.81 8.62 2.01
CA PHE A 73 15.73 8.15 3.40
C PHE A 73 17.05 8.24 4.18
N GLY A 74 18.08 8.87 3.61
CA GLY A 74 19.39 9.10 4.23
C GLY A 74 20.34 7.90 4.17
N GLU A 75 20.08 6.94 3.29
CA GLU A 75 20.89 5.74 3.11
C GLU A 75 21.74 5.84 1.82
N GLN A 76 22.86 5.12 1.78
CA GLN A 76 23.72 5.12 0.60
C GLN A 76 23.16 4.26 -0.54
N PRO A 77 23.35 4.68 -1.81
CA PRO A 77 23.06 3.85 -2.98
C PRO A 77 23.74 2.49 -2.89
N GLN A 78 23.05 1.48 -3.40
CA GLN A 78 23.54 0.10 -3.39
C GLN A 78 23.92 -0.35 -4.81
N PRO A 79 24.91 -1.24 -4.94
CA PRO A 79 25.42 -1.68 -6.24
C PRO A 79 24.52 -2.72 -6.94
N SER A 80 23.50 -3.25 -6.25
CA SER A 80 22.61 -4.24 -6.84
C SER A 80 21.19 -4.14 -6.30
N ILE A 81 20.22 -4.54 -7.13
CA ILE A 81 18.79 -4.52 -6.82
C ILE A 81 18.51 -5.29 -5.52
N THR A 82 19.12 -6.47 -5.36
CA THR A 82 18.94 -7.31 -4.17
C THR A 82 19.39 -6.60 -2.89
N LYS A 83 20.55 -5.93 -2.91
CA LYS A 83 21.05 -5.16 -1.75
C LYS A 83 20.17 -3.95 -1.48
N ALA A 84 19.80 -3.22 -2.53
CA ALA A 84 18.95 -2.03 -2.43
C ALA A 84 17.57 -2.37 -1.81
N ARG A 85 16.90 -3.41 -2.31
CA ARG A 85 15.62 -3.89 -1.77
C ARG A 85 15.72 -4.34 -0.32
N ARG A 86 16.81 -5.04 0.03
CA ARG A 86 17.03 -5.51 1.41
C ARG A 86 17.20 -4.33 2.36
N LEU A 87 17.97 -3.32 1.97
CA LEU A 87 18.19 -2.12 2.77
C LEU A 87 16.91 -1.29 2.90
N LEU A 88 16.19 -1.07 1.79
CA LEU A 88 14.90 -0.38 1.77
C LEU A 88 13.92 -1.03 2.75
N LYS A 89 13.75 -2.35 2.68
CA LYS A 89 12.91 -3.13 3.58
C LYS A 89 13.31 -2.99 5.06
N ALA A 90 14.60 -2.85 5.33
CA ALA A 90 15.11 -2.79 6.71
C ALA A 90 15.03 -1.39 7.32
N LYS A 91 15.01 -0.32 6.51
CA LYS A 91 15.16 1.07 6.97
C LYS A 91 13.94 1.96 6.70
N VAL A 92 13.12 1.60 5.71
CA VAL A 92 11.97 2.39 5.27
C VAL A 92 10.69 1.75 5.81
N PHE A 93 10.04 2.44 6.75
CA PHE A 93 8.78 2.01 7.37
C PHE A 93 7.68 3.02 7.07
N ILE A 94 7.01 2.81 5.95
CA ILE A 94 5.88 3.60 5.44
C ILE A 94 4.92 2.63 4.74
N ASN A 95 3.62 2.93 4.67
CA ASN A 95 2.71 2.10 3.87
C ASN A 95 2.90 2.39 2.38
N ILE A 96 2.51 1.44 1.54
CA ILE A 96 2.74 1.50 0.09
C ILE A 96 1.98 2.64 -0.60
N TYR A 97 0.81 3.03 -0.07
CA TYR A 97 0.01 4.10 -0.64
C TYR A 97 0.70 5.45 -0.44
N ASP A 98 1.18 5.72 0.77
CA ASP A 98 1.96 6.93 1.07
C ASP A 98 3.30 6.94 0.31
N LEU A 99 3.94 5.79 0.12
CA LEU A 99 5.16 5.68 -0.70
C LEU A 99 4.92 6.05 -2.17
N VAL A 100 3.81 5.57 -2.76
CA VAL A 100 3.40 5.88 -4.15
C VAL A 100 2.94 7.32 -4.30
N ALA A 101 2.29 7.87 -3.27
CA ALA A 101 1.87 9.27 -3.21
C ALA A 101 3.03 10.23 -2.87
N GLU A 102 4.25 9.72 -2.69
CA GLU A 102 5.46 10.50 -2.35
C GLU A 102 5.37 11.28 -1.03
N LYS A 103 4.53 10.82 -0.10
CA LYS A 103 4.32 11.41 1.24
C LYS A 103 5.36 10.90 2.25
N TYR A 104 6.64 11.13 1.96
CA TYR A 104 7.75 10.54 2.72
C TYR A 104 7.84 11.00 4.18
N GLU A 105 7.26 12.16 4.51
CA GLU A 105 7.11 12.67 5.87
C GLU A 105 6.28 11.75 6.78
N MET A 106 5.47 10.86 6.19
CA MET A 106 4.68 9.85 6.91
C MET A 106 5.50 8.61 7.31
N ARG A 107 6.83 8.62 7.08
CA ARG A 107 7.73 7.58 7.59
C ARG A 107 7.64 7.51 9.11
N THR A 108 7.57 6.30 9.62
CA THR A 108 7.42 6.04 11.05
C THR A 108 8.36 4.94 11.51
N THR A 109 8.11 4.35 12.68
CA THR A 109 8.78 3.12 13.13
C THR A 109 7.96 1.89 12.75
N ARG A 110 8.58 0.72 12.76
CA ARG A 110 7.88 -0.54 12.48
C ARG A 110 6.67 -0.78 13.40
N SER A 111 6.79 -0.46 14.70
CA SER A 111 5.72 -0.62 15.67
C SER A 111 4.54 0.31 15.39
N LYS A 112 4.82 1.60 15.18
CA LYS A 112 3.81 2.61 14.85
C LYS A 112 3.13 2.35 13.50
N LEU A 113 3.87 1.87 12.50
CA LEU A 113 3.26 1.47 11.22
C LEU A 113 2.28 0.32 11.42
N ALA A 114 2.63 -0.67 12.24
CA ALA A 114 1.75 -1.80 12.52
C ALA A 114 0.48 -1.39 13.31
N GLU A 115 0.61 -0.42 14.22
CA GLU A 115 -0.52 0.18 14.94
C GLU A 115 -1.41 0.98 13.99
N GLN A 116 -0.85 1.89 13.18
CA GLN A 116 -1.61 2.64 12.18
C GLN A 116 -2.34 1.72 11.20
N LEU A 117 -1.68 0.69 10.68
CA LEU A 117 -2.37 -0.26 9.81
C LEU A 117 -3.46 -1.01 10.58
N ARG A 118 -3.30 -1.27 11.88
CA ARG A 118 -4.35 -1.87 12.71
C ARG A 118 -5.60 -1.00 12.73
N ASP A 119 -5.43 0.28 13.03
CA ASP A 119 -6.51 1.23 13.27
C ASP A 119 -7.14 1.74 11.96
N TYR A 120 -6.37 1.75 10.86
CA TYR A 120 -6.78 2.20 9.52
C TYR A 120 -6.67 1.06 8.50
N PRO A 121 -7.62 0.11 8.48
CA PRO A 121 -7.57 -1.07 7.61
C PRO A 121 -7.57 -0.72 6.11
N GLU A 122 -8.10 0.43 5.71
CA GLU A 122 -8.08 0.93 4.33
C GLU A 122 -6.67 1.31 3.84
N ARG A 123 -5.73 1.55 4.75
CA ARG A 123 -4.32 1.78 4.39
C ARG A 123 -3.53 0.48 4.22
N ARG A 124 -4.15 -0.68 4.49
CA ARG A 124 -3.52 -1.98 4.30
C ARG A 124 -3.56 -2.37 2.84
N PHE A 125 -2.39 -2.69 2.30
CA PHE A 125 -2.31 -3.26 0.96
C PHE A 125 -2.81 -4.71 0.98
N PRO A 126 -3.73 -5.12 0.09
CA PRO A 126 -4.31 -6.46 0.13
C PRO A 126 -3.28 -7.57 -0.09
N LEU A 127 -3.38 -8.61 0.74
CA LEU A 127 -2.48 -9.77 0.72
C LEU A 127 -2.52 -10.50 -0.63
N GLU A 128 -3.71 -10.73 -1.19
CA GLU A 128 -3.86 -11.46 -2.45
C GLU A 128 -3.21 -10.73 -3.63
N ILE A 129 -3.33 -9.40 -3.66
CA ILE A 129 -2.66 -8.57 -4.67
C ILE A 129 -1.15 -8.60 -4.45
N ALA A 130 -0.66 -8.49 -3.22
CA ALA A 130 0.76 -8.59 -2.94
C ALA A 130 1.37 -9.98 -3.21
N LYS A 131 0.58 -11.07 -3.13
CA LYS A 131 1.02 -12.41 -3.53
C LYS A 131 1.21 -12.54 -5.04
N LYS A 132 0.36 -11.87 -5.83
CA LYS A 132 0.44 -11.83 -7.31
C LYS A 132 1.76 -11.20 -7.79
N TYR A 133 2.27 -10.20 -7.07
CA TYR A 133 3.49 -9.46 -7.42
C TYR A 133 4.70 -9.92 -6.60
N LYS A 134 5.62 -10.64 -7.23
CA LYS A 134 6.77 -11.30 -6.56
C LYS A 134 7.66 -10.28 -5.85
N ALA A 135 7.79 -9.06 -6.38
CA ALA A 135 8.62 -8.03 -5.75
C ALA A 135 8.02 -7.48 -4.44
N LEU A 136 6.69 -7.49 -4.31
CA LEU A 136 5.96 -6.99 -3.14
C LEU A 136 6.01 -7.92 -1.93
N LYS A 137 6.51 -9.16 -2.09
CA LYS A 137 6.82 -10.06 -0.97
C LYS A 137 7.69 -9.41 0.11
N CYS A 138 8.49 -8.40 -0.24
CA CYS A 138 9.27 -7.64 0.74
C CYS A 138 8.40 -6.87 1.75
N PHE A 139 7.21 -6.41 1.34
CA PHE A 139 6.23 -5.73 2.19
C PHE A 139 5.24 -6.69 2.88
N LEU A 140 5.16 -7.95 2.44
CA LEU A 140 4.34 -8.97 3.10
C LEU A 140 4.84 -9.31 4.52
N THR A 141 6.14 -9.28 4.77
CA THR A 141 6.70 -9.63 6.10
C THR A 141 6.50 -8.56 7.18
N SER A 142 6.03 -7.36 6.84
CA SER A 142 5.50 -6.40 7.84
C SER A 142 4.04 -6.68 8.20
N TYR A 143 3.36 -7.49 7.39
CA TYR A 143 2.01 -7.97 7.62
C TYR A 143 2.10 -9.27 8.43
N ARG A 144 1.91 -9.16 9.76
CA ARG A 144 1.83 -10.28 10.74
C ARG A 144 2.27 -11.65 10.18
N SER A 145 3.56 -11.92 10.18
CA SER A 145 3.95 -13.28 10.54
C SER A 145 3.62 -13.37 12.02
N LYS A 146 2.53 -14.05 12.38
CA LYS A 146 2.49 -14.67 13.71
C LYS A 146 3.78 -15.50 13.79
N ALA A 147 4.69 -15.10 14.67
CA ALA A 147 5.47 -16.09 15.40
C ALA A 147 4.52 -16.70 16.43
#